data_AF-A0AAY5F2N3-F1
#
_entry.id   AF-A0AAY5F2N3-F1
#
_cell.length_a   1.000
_cell.length_b   1.000
_cell.length_c   1.000
_cell.angle_alpha   90.00
_cell.angle_beta   90.00
_cell.angle_gamma   90.00
#
_symmetry.space_group_name_H-M   'P 1'
#
loop_
_entity.id
_entity.type
_entity.pdbx_description
1 polymer ?
#
loop_
_entity_poly.entity_id
_entity_poly.type
_entity_poly.pdbx_seq_one_letter_code
_entity_poly.pdbx_strand_id
1 'polypeptide(L)'
;MVQLHIKRGDESQFLFTTTVDVSVETLIQQVAQIYNGRLKVDRICSEMPELADHGTTLPPNMQGLTDDQITDLRLKDEWEDKCIPSGGAEFKKDDIGRRNGRAPNKKMKELLKKTMEEAKALISKKQVQANVCVTMDMVKAALDQLRGAVMIVYPMGLPPHDPIRMELENQEDLSGTQASLKVIPEEEGQLWWAAKEMQRGKKLQDYIGKNDKTKIVVKIQKRGQGAPSREPVVSEEEHKQMMLHYYRRQEELKKLDETDDDSYLQSEWADRQALKRQFQGLTNIKWGPR
;
A
#
# COMPACT_ATOMS: atom_id res chain seq x y z
N MET A 1 8.96 -8.34 -25.12
CA MET A 1 9.24 -7.77 -23.80
C MET A 1 8.62 -8.63 -22.70
N VAL A 2 9.45 -9.05 -21.75
CA VAL A 2 9.04 -9.78 -20.55
C VAL A 2 8.46 -8.80 -19.53
N GLN A 3 7.29 -9.12 -18.99
CA GLN A 3 6.66 -8.35 -17.92
C GLN A 3 6.91 -9.03 -16.57
N LEU A 4 7.61 -8.34 -15.66
CA LEU A 4 7.86 -8.76 -14.30
C LEU A 4 6.80 -8.17 -13.38
N HIS A 5 6.03 -9.02 -12.72
CA HIS A 5 5.19 -8.65 -11.59
C HIS A 5 5.99 -8.80 -10.31
N ILE A 6 6.41 -7.66 -9.75
CA ILE A 6 7.25 -7.61 -8.56
C ILE A 6 6.37 -7.61 -7.31
N LYS A 7 6.64 -8.57 -6.42
CA LYS A 7 5.95 -8.75 -5.15
C LYS A 7 6.94 -8.73 -3.99
N ARG A 8 6.46 -8.41 -2.80
CA ARG A 8 7.20 -8.60 -1.53
C ARG A 8 6.31 -9.38 -0.58
N GLY A 9 6.74 -10.57 -0.17
CA GLY A 9 5.85 -11.51 0.52
C GLY A 9 4.67 -11.88 -0.39
N ASP A 10 3.46 -11.53 0.03
CA ASP A 10 2.23 -11.72 -0.75
C ASP A 10 1.70 -10.41 -1.37
N GLU A 11 2.28 -9.27 -0.99
CA GLU A 11 1.86 -7.98 -1.50
C GLU A 11 2.39 -7.69 -2.90
N SER A 12 1.46 -7.36 -3.80
CA SER A 12 1.78 -6.88 -5.14
C SER A 12 2.29 -5.46 -5.09
N GLN A 13 3.52 -5.25 -5.60
CA GLN A 13 4.18 -3.95 -5.56
C GLN A 13 3.98 -3.22 -6.90
N PHE A 14 4.62 -3.66 -7.98
CA PHE A 14 4.56 -2.99 -9.29
C PHE A 14 4.83 -3.96 -10.45
N LEU A 15 4.49 -3.52 -11.66
CA LEU A 15 4.88 -4.19 -12.91
C LEU A 15 6.10 -3.49 -13.49
N PHE A 16 7.07 -4.27 -13.97
CA PHE A 16 8.27 -3.77 -14.62
C PHE A 16 8.46 -4.51 -15.95
N THR A 17 8.88 -3.81 -17.00
CA THR A 17 9.09 -4.43 -18.32
C THR A 17 10.57 -4.48 -18.62
N THR A 18 11.05 -5.64 -19.08
CA THR A 18 12.45 -5.87 -19.44
C THR A 18 12.58 -6.79 -20.66
N THR A 19 13.80 -6.98 -21.14
CA THR A 19 14.12 -7.95 -22.19
C THR A 19 14.83 -9.17 -21.59
N VAL A 20 14.79 -10.29 -22.31
CA VAL A 20 15.32 -11.58 -21.86
C VAL A 20 16.86 -11.57 -21.73
N ASP A 21 17.54 -10.70 -22.49
CA ASP A 21 19.02 -10.64 -22.54
C ASP A 21 19.66 -9.91 -21.35
N VAL A 22 18.86 -9.24 -20.52
CA VAL A 22 19.33 -8.44 -19.39
C VAL A 22 19.95 -9.34 -18.33
N SER A 23 21.06 -8.86 -17.74
CA SER A 23 21.70 -9.55 -16.63
C SER A 23 20.84 -9.46 -15.37
N VAL A 24 20.83 -10.52 -14.56
CA VAL A 24 20.08 -10.54 -13.30
C VAL A 24 20.57 -9.42 -12.36
N GLU A 25 21.86 -9.09 -12.39
CA GLU A 25 22.45 -8.03 -11.58
C GLU A 25 21.89 -6.64 -11.92
N THR A 26 21.90 -6.26 -13.20
CA THR A 26 21.30 -5.00 -13.65
C THR A 26 19.79 -4.95 -13.37
N LEU A 27 19.12 -6.10 -13.43
CA LEU A 27 17.70 -6.21 -13.12
C LEU A 27 17.44 -6.01 -11.62
N ILE A 28 18.27 -6.59 -10.74
CA ILE A 28 18.20 -6.37 -9.29
C ILE A 28 18.38 -4.89 -8.98
N GLN A 29 19.39 -4.23 -9.56
CA GLN A 29 19.64 -2.80 -9.35
C GLN A 29 18.45 -1.95 -9.79
N GLN A 30 17.94 -2.15 -11.00
CA GLN A 30 16.79 -1.39 -11.51
C GLN A 30 15.53 -1.61 -10.66
N VAL A 31 15.25 -2.85 -10.29
CA VAL A 31 14.08 -3.20 -9.47
C VAL A 31 14.21 -2.64 -8.06
N ALA A 32 15.39 -2.72 -7.44
CA ALA A 32 15.66 -2.16 -6.13
C ALA A 32 15.55 -0.62 -6.14
N GLN A 33 16.08 0.06 -7.17
CA GLN A 33 15.95 1.50 -7.33
C GLN A 33 14.51 1.96 -7.46
N ILE A 34 13.70 1.29 -8.29
CA ILE A 34 12.27 1.59 -8.41
C ILE A 34 11.57 1.32 -7.08
N TYR A 35 11.84 0.18 -6.44
CA TYR A 35 11.23 -0.17 -5.16
C TYR A 35 11.54 0.86 -4.06
N ASN A 36 12.80 1.22 -3.88
CA ASN A 36 13.24 2.19 -2.89
C ASN A 36 12.74 3.60 -3.23
N GLY A 37 12.74 3.99 -4.51
CA GLY A 37 12.21 5.27 -4.95
C GLY A 37 10.71 5.42 -4.69
N ARG A 38 9.94 4.33 -4.81
CA ARG A 38 8.52 4.32 -4.40
C ARG A 38 8.35 4.49 -2.90
N LEU A 39 9.15 3.78 -2.10
CA LEU A 39 9.15 3.96 -0.64
C LEU A 39 9.50 5.39 -0.24
N LYS A 40 10.43 6.02 -0.96
CA LYS A 40 10.80 7.43 -0.75
C LYS A 40 9.64 8.38 -1.02
N VAL A 41 8.92 8.20 -2.14
CA VAL A 41 7.72 8.99 -2.43
C VAL A 41 6.65 8.78 -1.36
N ASP A 42 6.42 7.54 -0.93
CA ASP A 42 5.45 7.26 0.14
C ASP A 42 5.80 7.98 1.46
N ARG A 43 7.08 8.03 1.83
CA ARG A 43 7.56 8.74 3.03
C ARG A 43 7.36 10.25 2.94
N ILE A 44 7.75 10.86 1.82
CA ILE A 44 7.53 12.29 1.58
C ILE A 44 6.03 12.62 1.66
N CYS A 45 5.21 11.78 1.04
CA CYS A 45 3.76 11.91 1.06
C CYS A 45 3.11 11.67 2.44
N SER A 46 3.81 11.05 3.39
CA SER A 46 3.36 10.92 4.78
C SER A 46 3.66 12.16 5.61
N GLU A 47 4.75 12.87 5.32
CA GLU A 47 5.20 14.08 6.04
C GLU A 47 4.62 15.38 5.45
N MET A 48 4.25 15.40 4.17
CA MET A 48 3.66 16.56 3.50
C MET A 48 2.32 17.07 4.08
N PRO A 49 1.40 16.23 4.58
CA PRO A 49 0.19 16.71 5.25
C PRO A 49 0.51 17.53 6.50
N GLU A 50 1.47 17.09 7.31
CA GLU A 50 1.92 17.82 8.48
C GLU A 50 2.59 19.14 8.10
N LEU A 51 3.36 19.16 6.99
CA LEU A 51 3.90 20.41 6.43
C LEU A 51 2.79 21.37 6.01
N ALA A 52 1.74 20.86 5.37
CA ALA A 52 0.61 21.66 4.94
C ALA A 52 -0.21 22.20 6.12
N ASP A 53 -0.31 21.47 7.22
CA ASP A 53 -1.11 21.87 8.38
C ASP A 53 -0.35 22.71 9.41
N HIS A 54 0.92 22.41 9.67
CA HIS A 54 1.69 22.98 10.78
C HIS A 54 2.98 23.67 10.35
N GLY A 55 3.35 23.64 9.06
CA GLY A 55 4.55 24.32 8.57
C GLY A 55 5.84 23.51 8.75
N THR A 56 6.97 24.20 8.70
CA THR A 56 8.30 23.56 8.69
C THR A 56 8.64 22.97 10.05
N THR A 57 9.49 21.95 10.05
CA THR A 57 9.99 21.33 11.28
C THR A 57 10.87 22.28 12.09
N LEU A 58 10.74 22.22 13.42
CA LEU A 58 11.63 22.93 14.34
C LEU A 58 13.01 22.25 14.37
N PRO A 59 14.08 22.98 14.69
CA PRO A 59 15.39 22.39 14.90
C PRO A 59 15.35 21.28 15.96
N PRO A 60 16.15 20.20 15.85
CA PRO A 60 16.14 19.08 16.81
C PRO A 60 16.28 19.51 18.28
N ASN A 61 17.01 20.59 18.54
CA ASN A 61 17.24 21.14 19.88
C ASN A 61 15.99 21.79 20.50
N MET A 62 14.95 22.06 19.71
CA MET A 62 13.71 22.74 20.12
C MET A 62 12.47 21.82 20.05
N GLN A 63 12.61 20.61 19.50
CA GLN A 63 11.49 19.67 19.37
C GLN A 63 11.11 19.10 20.74
N GLY A 64 9.82 19.15 21.08
CA GLY A 64 9.28 18.56 22.31
C GLY A 64 9.50 19.38 23.60
N LEU A 65 10.05 20.59 23.50
CA LEU A 65 10.10 21.55 24.60
C LEU A 65 8.79 22.35 24.67
N THR A 66 8.37 22.75 25.88
CA THR A 66 7.23 23.66 26.02
C THR A 66 7.62 25.08 25.62
N ASP A 67 6.63 25.90 25.23
CA ASP A 67 6.84 27.30 24.85
C ASP A 67 7.61 28.07 25.95
N ASP A 68 7.30 27.78 27.23
CA ASP A 68 7.98 28.37 28.38
C ASP A 68 9.47 27.98 28.45
N GLN A 69 9.79 26.70 28.24
CA GLN A 69 11.18 26.21 28.22
C GLN A 69 11.98 26.81 27.06
N ILE A 70 11.36 27.02 25.90
CA ILE A 70 12.00 27.67 24.75
C ILE A 70 12.33 29.13 25.09
N THR A 71 11.41 29.84 25.75
CA THR A 71 11.64 31.23 26.18
C THR A 71 12.71 31.33 27.27
N ASP A 72 12.72 30.40 28.22
CA ASP A 72 13.70 30.34 29.33
C ASP A 72 15.11 30.02 28.80
N LEU A 73 15.21 29.11 27.83
CA LEU A 73 16.47 28.73 27.19
C LEU A 73 16.92 29.73 26.10
N ARG A 74 16.10 30.73 25.78
CA ARG A 74 16.34 31.74 24.73
C ARG A 74 16.70 31.13 23.38
N LEU A 75 16.13 29.96 23.08
CA LEU A 75 16.34 29.28 21.80
C LEU A 75 15.54 30.03 20.72
N LYS A 76 16.22 30.45 19.66
CA LYS A 76 15.61 31.10 18.50
C LYS A 76 15.74 30.19 17.29
N ASP A 77 14.66 30.06 16.54
CA ASP A 77 14.70 29.34 15.28
C ASP A 77 15.30 30.26 14.20
N GLU A 78 16.54 29.97 13.80
CA GLU A 78 17.27 30.72 12.76
C GLU A 78 16.65 30.57 11.36
N TRP A 79 15.77 29.58 11.18
CA TRP A 79 15.11 29.26 9.92
C TRP A 79 13.69 29.81 9.83
N GLU A 80 13.15 30.31 10.94
CA GLU A 80 11.80 30.87 11.04
C GLU A 80 11.59 32.08 10.11
N ASP A 81 12.61 32.92 9.95
CA ASP A 81 12.58 34.11 9.09
C ASP A 81 12.97 33.82 7.64
N LYS A 82 13.66 32.69 7.39
CA LYS A 82 14.14 32.31 6.05
C LYS A 82 13.12 31.46 5.29
N CYS A 83 12.36 30.63 5.99
CA CYS A 83 11.45 29.65 5.41
C CYS A 83 9.99 30.09 5.51
N ILE A 84 9.68 31.26 4.93
CA ILE A 84 8.30 31.78 4.89
C ILE A 84 7.56 31.17 3.69
N PRO A 85 6.34 30.63 3.88
CA PRO A 85 5.55 30.13 2.77
C PRO A 85 5.10 31.26 1.84
N SER A 86 5.12 30.98 0.53
CA SER A 86 4.64 31.89 -0.51
C SER A 86 3.19 32.31 -0.23
N GLY A 87 2.96 33.61 -0.03
CA GLY A 87 1.62 34.18 0.18
C GLY A 87 1.16 34.28 1.63
N GLY A 88 2.09 34.18 2.60
CA GLY A 88 1.85 34.42 4.03
C GLY A 88 1.64 33.16 4.86
N ALA A 89 2.00 33.22 6.14
CA ALA A 89 1.84 32.13 7.09
C ALA A 89 0.55 32.30 7.91
N GLU A 90 -0.29 31.26 7.96
CA GLU A 90 -1.37 31.14 8.92
C GLU A 90 -0.85 30.38 10.15
N PHE A 91 -0.94 30.98 11.34
CA PHE A 91 -0.48 30.32 12.56
C PHE A 91 -1.47 29.23 12.98
N LYS A 92 -1.04 27.97 12.94
CA LYS A 92 -1.75 26.81 13.45
C LYS A 92 -0.79 25.99 14.29
N LYS A 93 -0.94 26.09 15.62
CA LYS A 93 -0.08 25.39 16.58
C LYS A 93 -0.09 23.88 16.30
N ASP A 94 1.08 23.27 16.41
CA ASP A 94 1.26 21.83 16.38
C ASP A 94 1.06 21.28 17.80
N ASP A 95 0.12 20.36 17.97
CA ASP A 95 -0.17 19.73 19.27
C ASP A 95 1.00 18.83 19.73
N ILE A 96 1.87 18.41 18.80
CA ILE A 96 3.00 17.51 19.05
C ILE A 96 4.29 18.31 19.36
N GLY A 97 4.34 19.61 19.05
CA GLY A 97 5.51 20.45 19.29
C GLY A 97 6.73 20.09 18.42
N ARG A 98 6.51 19.50 17.24
CA ARG A 98 7.57 19.12 16.29
C ARG A 98 7.79 20.20 15.21
N ARG A 99 6.74 20.95 14.86
CA ARG A 99 6.73 21.98 13.80
C ARG A 99 6.48 23.38 14.34
N ASN A 100 6.88 24.40 13.58
CA ASN A 100 6.84 25.81 14.00
C ASN A 100 5.44 26.46 13.98
N GLY A 101 4.42 25.74 13.53
CA GLY A 101 3.04 26.20 13.47
C GLY A 101 2.77 27.25 12.38
N ARG A 102 3.72 27.54 11.49
CA ARG A 102 3.54 28.51 10.38
C ARG A 102 3.04 27.80 9.13
N ALA A 103 1.74 27.59 9.07
CA ALA A 103 1.11 26.86 7.97
C ALA A 103 1.03 27.71 6.69
N PRO A 104 1.16 27.09 5.51
CA PRO A 104 0.97 27.77 4.23
C PRO A 104 -0.50 28.17 4.00
N ASN A 105 -0.74 29.15 3.13
CA ASN A 105 -2.08 29.65 2.80
C ASN A 105 -2.98 28.54 2.20
N LYS A 106 -4.32 28.65 2.31
CA LYS A 106 -5.30 27.63 1.87
C LYS A 106 -5.08 27.16 0.43
N LYS A 107 -4.78 28.09 -0.50
CA LYS A 107 -4.47 27.77 -1.90
C LYS A 107 -3.23 26.87 -2.03
N MET A 108 -2.19 27.15 -1.25
CA MET A 108 -0.95 26.38 -1.25
C MET A 108 -1.13 25.00 -0.60
N LYS A 109 -1.97 24.91 0.45
CA LYS A 109 -2.37 23.62 1.04
C LYS A 109 -3.08 22.73 0.02
N GLU A 110 -4.01 23.30 -0.75
CA GLU A 110 -4.71 22.55 -1.81
C GLU A 110 -3.77 22.07 -2.91
N LEU A 111 -2.79 22.89 -3.29
CA LEU A 111 -1.76 22.49 -4.24
C LEU A 111 -0.95 21.29 -3.71
N LEU A 112 -0.47 21.34 -2.47
CA LEU A 112 0.24 20.22 -1.85
C LEU A 112 -0.61 18.95 -1.83
N LYS A 113 -1.89 19.06 -1.47
CA LYS A 113 -2.83 17.92 -1.44
C LYS A 113 -3.02 17.31 -2.82
N LYS A 114 -3.24 18.13 -3.85
CA LYS A 114 -3.37 17.65 -5.24
C LYS A 114 -2.10 16.96 -5.72
N THR A 115 -0.94 17.57 -5.50
CA THR A 115 0.35 16.98 -5.93
C THR A 115 0.66 15.68 -5.19
N MET A 116 0.26 15.56 -3.92
CA MET A 116 0.38 14.31 -3.17
C MET A 116 -0.51 13.20 -3.76
N GLU A 117 -1.77 13.52 -4.08
CA GLU A 117 -2.70 12.56 -4.68
C GLU A 117 -2.22 12.09 -6.05
N GLU A 118 -1.71 13.01 -6.88
CA GLU A 118 -1.11 12.71 -8.18
C GLU A 118 0.13 11.81 -8.05
N ALA A 119 1.06 12.15 -7.15
CA ALA A 119 2.27 11.36 -6.91
C ALA A 119 1.92 9.96 -6.35
N LYS A 120 0.96 9.86 -5.43
CA LYS A 120 0.44 8.58 -4.92
C LYS A 120 -0.25 7.77 -6.01
N ALA A 121 -1.01 8.40 -6.90
CA ALA A 121 -1.66 7.72 -8.01
C ALA A 121 -0.64 7.15 -9.01
N LEU A 122 0.46 7.88 -9.26
CA LEU A 122 1.58 7.43 -10.11
C LEU A 122 2.33 6.22 -9.56
N ILE A 123 2.28 6.01 -8.24
CA ILE A 123 3.06 4.98 -7.55
C ILE A 123 2.16 3.92 -6.91
N SER A 124 0.84 4.07 -7.00
CA SER A 124 -0.12 3.21 -6.32
C SER A 124 -0.03 1.74 -6.76
N LYS A 125 -0.29 0.83 -5.82
CA LYS A 125 -0.54 -0.59 -6.10
C LYS A 125 -1.69 -0.81 -7.11
N LYS A 126 -2.59 0.17 -7.26
CA LYS A 126 -3.68 0.15 -8.26
C LYS A 126 -3.16 0.11 -9.71
N GLN A 127 -1.95 0.60 -9.97
CA GLN A 127 -1.37 0.52 -11.32
C GLN A 127 -1.13 -0.92 -11.79
N VAL A 128 -0.89 -1.84 -10.85
CA VAL A 128 -0.76 -3.27 -11.17
C VAL A 128 -2.08 -3.83 -11.71
N GLN A 129 -3.22 -3.42 -11.15
CA GLN A 129 -4.55 -3.80 -11.63
C GLN A 129 -4.84 -3.22 -13.02
N ALA A 130 -4.38 -1.98 -13.26
CA ALA A 130 -4.47 -1.32 -14.57
C ALA A 130 -3.45 -1.86 -15.62
N ASN A 131 -2.61 -2.85 -15.27
CA ASN A 131 -1.53 -3.37 -16.10
C ASN A 131 -0.53 -2.32 -16.61
N VAL A 132 -0.36 -1.21 -15.86
CA VAL A 132 0.62 -0.16 -16.17
C VAL A 132 1.96 -0.52 -15.56
N CYS A 133 3.03 -0.45 -16.36
CA CYS A 133 4.39 -0.72 -15.89
C CYS A 133 5.02 0.56 -15.34
N VAL A 134 5.66 0.44 -14.18
CA VAL A 134 6.37 1.54 -13.53
C VAL A 134 7.80 1.56 -14.03
N THR A 135 8.22 2.68 -14.59
CA THR A 135 9.61 2.94 -14.99
C THR A 135 10.31 3.85 -14.00
N MET A 136 11.64 3.89 -14.04
CA MET A 136 12.42 4.81 -13.21
C MET A 136 12.07 6.27 -13.48
N ASP A 137 11.74 6.61 -14.73
CA ASP A 137 11.38 7.97 -15.12
C ASP A 137 10.06 8.41 -14.51
N MET A 138 9.09 7.51 -14.35
CA MET A 138 7.84 7.81 -13.62
C MET A 138 8.10 8.12 -12.15
N VAL A 139 9.01 7.38 -11.51
CA VAL A 139 9.38 7.63 -10.10
C VAL A 139 10.12 8.96 -9.96
N LYS A 140 11.04 9.26 -10.87
CA LYS A 140 11.73 10.57 -10.91
C LYS A 140 10.75 11.71 -11.14
N ALA A 141 9.82 11.56 -12.09
CA ALA A 141 8.79 12.54 -12.36
C ALA A 141 7.91 12.79 -11.13
N ALA A 142 7.52 11.75 -10.39
CA ALA A 142 6.78 11.89 -9.14
C ALA A 142 7.60 12.63 -8.07
N LEU A 143 8.89 12.33 -7.92
CA LEU A 143 9.78 13.07 -7.01
C LEU A 143 9.95 14.54 -7.42
N ASP A 144 10.07 14.82 -8.72
CA ASP A 144 10.21 16.17 -9.26
C ASP A 144 8.92 16.98 -9.09
N GLN A 145 7.74 16.36 -9.24
CA GLN A 145 6.45 16.97 -8.93
C GLN A 145 6.38 17.39 -7.45
N LEU A 146 6.78 16.50 -6.53
CA LEU A 146 6.81 16.79 -5.11
C LEU A 146 7.81 17.90 -4.78
N ARG A 147 9.00 17.86 -5.39
CA ARG A 147 10.02 18.91 -5.25
C ARG A 147 9.52 20.27 -5.78
N GLY A 148 8.90 20.28 -6.95
CA GLY A 148 8.32 21.48 -7.55
C GLY A 148 7.22 22.08 -6.67
N ALA A 149 6.35 21.24 -6.12
CA ALA A 149 5.31 21.65 -5.18
C ALA A 149 5.92 22.30 -3.92
N VAL A 150 6.94 21.67 -3.32
CA VAL A 150 7.66 22.22 -2.17
C VAL A 150 8.32 23.56 -2.52
N MET A 151 8.94 23.70 -3.69
CA MET A 151 9.56 24.96 -4.12
C MET A 151 8.54 26.09 -4.35
N ILE A 152 7.34 25.78 -4.83
CA ILE A 152 6.27 26.78 -4.99
C ILE A 152 5.80 27.28 -3.63
N VAL A 153 5.61 26.37 -2.67
CA VAL A 153 5.17 26.72 -1.31
C VAL A 153 6.29 27.39 -0.52
N TYR A 154 7.53 26.91 -0.65
CA TYR A 154 8.71 27.40 0.07
C TYR A 154 9.83 27.73 -0.93
N PRO A 155 9.84 28.94 -1.53
CA PRO A 155 10.77 29.32 -2.58
C PRO A 155 12.22 29.45 -2.07
N MET A 156 12.39 29.74 -0.78
CA MET A 156 13.71 29.77 -0.11
C MET A 156 14.17 28.39 0.35
N GLY A 157 13.39 27.34 0.07
CA GLY A 157 13.65 25.97 0.48
C GLY A 157 13.20 25.66 1.91
N LEU A 158 13.20 24.38 2.23
CA LEU A 158 12.95 23.87 3.58
C LEU A 158 14.24 23.89 4.42
N PRO A 159 14.13 23.90 5.76
CA PRO A 159 15.30 23.78 6.62
C PRO A 159 16.08 22.48 6.38
N PRO A 160 17.41 22.44 6.59
CA PRO A 160 18.24 21.25 6.39
C PRO A 160 17.82 20.04 7.24
N HIS A 161 17.27 20.30 8.44
CA HIS A 161 16.78 19.27 9.36
C HIS A 161 15.37 18.77 9.03
N ASP A 162 14.72 19.29 7.99
CA ASP A 162 13.39 18.85 7.62
C ASP A 162 13.42 17.47 6.96
N PRO A 163 12.62 16.49 7.43
CA PRO A 163 12.54 15.16 6.83
C PRO A 163 12.32 15.19 5.33
N ILE A 164 11.48 16.12 4.83
CA ILE A 164 11.19 16.20 3.39
C ILE A 164 12.44 16.62 2.61
N ARG A 165 13.25 17.52 3.15
CA ARG A 165 14.49 17.97 2.51
C ARG A 165 15.58 16.91 2.58
N MET A 166 15.79 16.33 3.76
CA MET A 166 16.73 15.22 3.94
C MET A 166 16.39 14.08 2.98
N GLU A 167 15.10 13.82 2.79
CA GLU A 167 14.64 12.85 1.81
C GLU A 167 15.02 13.27 0.40
N LEU A 168 14.61 14.45 -0.06
CA LEU A 168 14.95 14.94 -1.40
C LEU A 168 16.47 14.96 -1.70
N GLU A 169 17.31 15.25 -0.72
CA GLU A 169 18.78 15.32 -0.85
C GLU A 169 19.50 13.97 -0.66
N ASN A 170 18.77 12.87 -0.38
CA ASN A 170 19.31 11.53 -0.06
C ASN A 170 20.25 11.50 1.15
N GLN A 171 20.07 12.41 2.12
CA GLN A 171 20.85 12.47 3.36
C GLN A 171 20.10 11.87 4.56
N GLU A 172 19.11 11.03 4.28
CA GLU A 172 18.24 10.43 5.28
C GLU A 172 19.02 9.46 6.17
N ASP A 173 18.97 9.67 7.49
CA ASP A 173 19.30 8.62 8.43
C ASP A 173 18.05 7.78 8.71
N LEU A 174 18.01 6.58 8.14
CA LEU A 174 16.90 5.65 8.32
C LEU A 174 17.05 4.76 9.56
N SER A 175 18.19 4.85 10.26
CA SER A 175 18.46 4.00 11.40
C SER A 175 17.37 4.13 12.48
N GLY A 176 16.95 2.99 13.03
CA GLY A 176 15.90 2.93 14.06
C GLY A 176 14.45 3.12 13.59
N THR A 177 14.21 3.52 12.33
CA THR A 177 12.84 3.75 11.81
C THR A 177 12.27 2.49 11.16
N GLN A 178 10.95 2.25 11.26
CA GLN A 178 10.24 1.16 10.57
C GLN A 178 10.48 1.15 9.04
N ALA A 179 10.81 2.31 8.46
CA ALA A 179 11.19 2.45 7.06
C ALA A 179 12.48 1.71 6.71
N SER A 180 13.47 1.63 7.60
CA SER A 180 14.74 0.92 7.36
C SER A 180 14.55 -0.58 7.10
N LEU A 181 13.58 -1.21 7.77
CA LEU A 181 13.23 -2.61 7.55
C LEU A 181 12.65 -2.84 6.16
N LYS A 182 12.09 -1.79 5.56
CA LYS A 182 11.49 -1.85 4.23
C LYS A 182 12.50 -1.56 3.12
N VAL A 183 13.50 -0.72 3.34
CA VAL A 183 14.51 -0.42 2.30
C VAL A 183 15.34 -1.66 1.97
N ILE A 184 15.59 -1.86 0.68
CA ILE A 184 16.40 -2.99 0.18
C ILE A 184 17.62 -2.39 -0.53
N PRO A 185 18.82 -2.44 0.08
CA PRO A 185 20.05 -2.00 -0.59
C PRO A 185 20.25 -2.77 -1.89
N GLU A 186 20.77 -2.10 -2.92
CA GLU A 186 21.01 -2.72 -4.23
C GLU A 186 21.93 -3.96 -4.11
N GLU A 187 22.90 -3.93 -3.19
CA GLU A 187 23.84 -5.02 -2.93
C GLU A 187 23.26 -6.20 -2.15
N GLU A 188 22.21 -5.95 -1.37
CA GLU A 188 21.55 -6.96 -0.54
C GLU A 188 20.25 -7.45 -1.17
N GLY A 189 19.84 -6.91 -2.31
CA GLY A 189 18.66 -7.34 -3.05
C GLY A 189 18.83 -8.73 -3.64
N GLN A 190 17.87 -9.61 -3.35
CA GLN A 190 17.71 -10.92 -3.99
C GLN A 190 16.34 -10.99 -4.67
N LEU A 191 16.32 -11.60 -5.85
CA LEU A 191 15.08 -11.83 -6.60
C LEU A 191 14.83 -13.33 -6.72
N TRP A 192 13.57 -13.70 -6.50
CA TRP A 192 13.12 -15.08 -6.51
C TRP A 192 12.03 -15.27 -7.55
N TRP A 193 12.20 -16.28 -8.39
CA TRP A 193 11.22 -16.69 -9.37
C TRP A 193 10.93 -18.18 -9.19
N ALA A 194 9.66 -18.54 -9.06
CA ALA A 194 9.22 -19.93 -8.85
C ALA A 194 9.99 -20.67 -7.72
N ALA A 195 10.18 -20.00 -6.57
CA ALA A 195 10.94 -20.51 -5.42
C ALA A 195 12.43 -20.80 -5.69
N LYS A 196 12.98 -20.31 -6.80
CA LYS A 196 14.41 -20.36 -7.12
C LYS A 196 15.02 -18.97 -7.08
N GLU A 197 16.16 -18.84 -6.41
CA GLU A 197 16.92 -17.59 -6.39
C GLU A 197 17.55 -17.32 -7.76
N MET A 198 17.37 -16.09 -8.24
CA MET A 198 18.06 -15.59 -9.43
C MET A 198 19.45 -15.11 -9.02
N GLN A 199 20.48 -15.85 -9.45
CA GLN A 199 21.86 -15.58 -9.07
C GLN A 199 22.44 -14.41 -9.88
N ARG A 200 23.19 -13.55 -9.19
CA ARG A 200 23.97 -12.47 -9.82
C ARG A 200 24.99 -13.10 -10.78
N GLY A 201 25.17 -12.48 -11.95
CA GLY A 201 26.05 -12.98 -13.03
C GLY A 201 25.38 -13.86 -14.09
N LYS A 202 24.15 -14.34 -13.88
CA LYS A 202 23.36 -15.04 -14.92
C LYS A 202 22.49 -14.06 -15.70
N LYS A 203 22.00 -14.51 -16.86
CA LYS A 203 21.01 -13.75 -17.64
C LYS A 203 19.60 -14.20 -17.32
N LEU A 204 18.63 -13.33 -17.55
CA LEU A 204 17.22 -13.65 -17.35
C LEU A 204 16.76 -14.82 -18.24
N GLN A 205 17.33 -14.94 -19.44
CA GLN A 205 17.08 -16.06 -20.38
C GLN A 205 17.38 -17.45 -19.80
N ASP A 206 18.30 -17.56 -18.84
CA ASP A 206 18.68 -18.86 -18.27
C ASP A 206 17.58 -19.41 -17.35
N TYR A 207 16.68 -18.54 -16.91
CA TYR A 207 15.54 -18.87 -16.06
C TYR A 207 14.25 -19.00 -16.88
N ILE A 208 13.92 -17.99 -17.68
CA ILE A 208 12.64 -17.90 -18.41
C ILE A 208 12.70 -18.61 -19.78
N GLY A 209 13.91 -18.85 -20.31
CA GLY A 209 14.14 -19.28 -21.69
C GLY A 209 14.16 -18.11 -22.66
N LYS A 210 14.06 -18.39 -23.98
CA LYS A 210 14.15 -17.37 -25.06
C LYS A 210 12.84 -16.64 -25.35
N ASN A 211 11.79 -16.87 -24.55
CA ASN A 211 10.48 -16.30 -24.82
C ASN A 211 10.38 -14.88 -24.26
N ASP A 212 10.30 -13.90 -25.15
CA ASP A 212 10.20 -12.50 -24.80
C ASP A 212 8.74 -12.04 -24.65
N LYS A 213 7.72 -12.91 -24.66
CA LYS A 213 6.30 -12.54 -24.47
C LYS A 213 5.69 -13.21 -23.24
N THR A 214 6.40 -13.18 -22.12
CA THR A 214 5.98 -13.82 -20.87
C THR A 214 5.74 -12.81 -19.76
N LYS A 215 4.71 -13.04 -18.95
CA LYS A 215 4.50 -12.37 -17.66
C LYS A 215 4.95 -13.30 -16.54
N ILE A 216 5.89 -12.89 -15.71
CA ILE A 216 6.38 -13.68 -14.58
C ILE A 216 6.19 -12.95 -13.27
N VAL A 217 5.99 -13.71 -12.18
CA VAL A 217 5.91 -13.16 -10.82
C VAL A 217 7.26 -13.32 -10.14
N VAL A 218 7.85 -12.22 -9.71
CA VAL A 218 9.15 -12.16 -9.06
C VAL A 218 8.99 -11.59 -7.66
N LYS A 219 9.56 -12.26 -6.66
CA LYS A 219 9.57 -11.77 -5.28
C LYS A 219 10.91 -11.11 -4.97
N ILE A 220 10.90 -9.88 -4.44
CA ILE A 220 12.08 -9.18 -3.95
C ILE A 220 12.23 -9.37 -2.44
N GLN A 221 13.44 -9.70 -1.99
CA GLN A 221 13.77 -9.85 -0.58
C GLN A 221 15.18 -9.34 -0.26
N LYS A 222 15.41 -9.08 1.03
CA LYS A 222 16.72 -8.75 1.58
C LYS A 222 17.53 -10.03 1.79
N ARG A 223 18.82 -9.99 1.51
CA ARG A 223 19.76 -11.09 1.75
C ARG A 223 19.68 -11.55 3.22
N GLY A 224 19.46 -12.85 3.40
CA GLY A 224 19.35 -13.49 4.72
C GLY A 224 17.91 -13.77 5.19
N GLN A 225 16.88 -13.34 4.46
CA GLN A 225 15.47 -13.64 4.79
C GLN A 225 14.99 -15.02 4.30
N GLY A 226 15.88 -15.83 3.71
CA GLY A 226 15.56 -17.16 3.20
C GLY A 226 14.75 -17.15 1.91
N ALA A 227 14.16 -18.28 1.55
CA ALA A 227 13.27 -18.36 0.39
C ALA A 227 11.91 -17.73 0.74
N PRO A 228 11.28 -16.98 -0.18
CA PRO A 228 9.96 -16.42 0.04
C PRO A 228 8.92 -17.53 0.21
N SER A 229 8.00 -17.33 1.14
CA SER A 229 6.83 -18.19 1.32
C SER A 229 6.06 -18.34 0.01
N ARG A 230 5.62 -19.57 -0.26
CA ARG A 230 4.78 -19.88 -1.41
C ARG A 230 3.40 -19.24 -1.21
N GLU A 231 2.86 -18.63 -2.25
CA GLU A 231 1.53 -18.04 -2.17
C GLU A 231 0.49 -19.13 -1.92
N PRO A 232 -0.50 -18.88 -1.04
CA PRO A 232 -1.63 -19.77 -0.93
C PRO A 232 -2.31 -19.88 -2.29
N VAL A 233 -2.60 -21.10 -2.71
CA VAL A 233 -3.23 -21.39 -4.02
C VAL A 233 -4.65 -20.82 -4.10
N VAL A 234 -5.24 -20.50 -2.93
CA VAL A 234 -6.60 -20.00 -2.77
C VAL A 234 -6.51 -18.56 -2.25
N SER A 235 -7.17 -17.62 -2.92
CA SER A 235 -7.30 -16.26 -2.42
C SER A 235 -8.10 -16.21 -1.11
N GLU A 236 -7.94 -15.16 -0.30
CA GLU A 236 -8.71 -15.03 0.94
C GLU A 236 -10.24 -14.99 0.69
N GLU A 237 -10.66 -14.41 -0.43
CA GLU A 237 -12.06 -14.32 -0.81
C GLU A 237 -12.62 -15.69 -1.20
N GLU A 238 -11.89 -16.45 -2.01
CA GLU A 238 -12.25 -17.83 -2.34
C GLU A 238 -12.21 -18.73 -1.10
N HIS A 239 -11.27 -18.49 -0.19
CA HIS A 239 -11.19 -19.25 1.07
C HIS A 239 -12.41 -18.97 1.96
N LYS A 240 -12.87 -17.71 2.05
CA LYS A 240 -14.11 -17.36 2.74
C LYS A 240 -15.33 -17.98 2.08
N GLN A 241 -15.43 -17.94 0.75
CA GLN A 241 -16.53 -18.58 0.03
C GLN A 241 -16.53 -20.10 0.21
N MET A 242 -15.35 -20.71 0.21
CA MET A 242 -15.16 -22.12 0.46
C MET A 242 -15.57 -22.48 1.90
N MET A 243 -15.16 -21.71 2.90
CA MET A 243 -15.59 -21.89 4.29
C MET A 243 -17.11 -21.74 4.44
N LEU A 244 -17.72 -20.73 3.79
CA LEU A 244 -19.17 -20.53 3.79
C LEU A 244 -19.90 -21.70 3.14
N HIS A 245 -19.39 -22.21 2.02
CA HIS A 245 -19.95 -23.38 1.35
C HIS A 245 -19.84 -24.64 2.23
N TYR A 246 -18.71 -24.86 2.88
CA TYR A 246 -18.54 -25.97 3.82
C TYR A 246 -19.46 -25.85 5.04
N TYR A 247 -19.64 -24.64 5.56
CA TYR A 247 -20.56 -24.37 6.66
C TYR A 247 -22.01 -24.64 6.27
N ARG A 248 -22.48 -24.12 5.13
CA ARG A 248 -23.82 -24.41 4.59
C ARG A 248 -24.05 -25.90 4.38
N ARG A 249 -23.07 -26.59 3.79
CA ARG A 249 -23.13 -28.04 3.60
C ARG A 249 -23.19 -28.80 4.92
N GLN A 250 -22.46 -28.36 5.95
CA GLN A 250 -22.55 -28.95 7.27
C GLN A 250 -23.92 -28.70 7.93
N GLU A 251 -24.50 -27.52 7.77
CA GLU A 251 -25.86 -27.24 8.25
C GLU A 251 -26.91 -28.07 7.51
N GLU A 252 -26.79 -28.21 6.19
CA GLU A 252 -27.66 -29.07 5.38
C GLU A 252 -27.56 -30.54 5.81
N LEU A 253 -26.34 -31.05 6.02
CA LEU A 253 -26.12 -32.41 6.51
C LEU A 253 -26.70 -32.60 7.92
N LYS A 254 -26.49 -31.64 8.83
CA LYS A 254 -27.12 -31.68 10.17
C LYS A 254 -28.64 -31.68 10.08
N LYS A 255 -29.23 -30.85 9.21
CA LYS A 255 -30.68 -30.84 8.99
C LYS A 255 -31.18 -32.17 8.44
N LEU A 256 -30.44 -32.79 7.52
CA LEU A 256 -30.76 -34.12 6.99
C LEU A 256 -30.67 -35.20 8.08
N ASP A 257 -29.67 -35.14 8.96
CA ASP A 257 -29.53 -36.07 10.09
C ASP A 257 -30.62 -35.85 11.15
N GLU A 258 -31.05 -34.60 11.38
CA GLU A 258 -32.12 -34.23 12.31
C GLU A 258 -33.53 -34.53 11.74
N THR A 259 -33.69 -34.58 10.42
CA THR A 259 -34.95 -35.02 9.79
C THR A 259 -35.10 -36.53 9.95
N ASP A 260 -35.78 -36.95 11.02
CA ASP A 260 -36.29 -38.32 11.15
C ASP A 260 -37.20 -38.67 9.95
N ASP A 261 -37.12 -39.93 9.50
CA ASP A 261 -37.77 -40.54 8.32
C ASP A 261 -39.31 -40.35 8.26
N ASP A 262 -39.91 -39.88 9.36
CA ASP A 262 -41.33 -39.59 9.53
C ASP A 262 -41.77 -38.21 8.97
N SER A 263 -40.85 -37.36 8.53
CA SER A 263 -41.18 -36.06 7.91
C SER A 263 -42.10 -36.17 6.68
N TYR A 264 -42.04 -37.30 5.97
CA TYR A 264 -42.93 -37.63 4.85
C TYR A 264 -44.38 -37.89 5.28
N LEU A 265 -44.65 -38.27 6.55
CA LEU A 265 -46.01 -38.45 7.07
C LEU A 265 -46.80 -37.14 7.14
N GLN A 266 -46.12 -35.99 7.13
CA GLN A 266 -46.73 -34.66 7.10
C GLN A 266 -46.80 -34.06 5.68
N SER A 267 -46.33 -34.79 4.66
CA SER A 267 -46.40 -34.32 3.27
C SER A 267 -47.84 -34.35 2.74
N GLU A 268 -48.20 -33.36 1.90
CA GLU A 268 -49.55 -33.30 1.29
C GLU A 268 -49.88 -34.56 0.47
N TRP A 269 -48.87 -35.21 -0.09
CA TRP A 269 -49.01 -36.47 -0.83
C TRP A 269 -49.42 -37.64 0.08
N ALA A 270 -49.01 -37.65 1.36
CA ALA A 270 -49.32 -38.72 2.30
C ALA A 270 -50.72 -38.58 2.92
N ASP A 271 -51.39 -37.43 2.73
CA ASP A 271 -52.76 -37.20 3.20
C ASP A 271 -53.76 -37.98 2.33
N ARG A 272 -54.16 -39.16 2.82
CA ARG A 272 -55.19 -40.02 2.20
C ARG A 272 -56.54 -39.33 2.01
N GLN A 273 -56.78 -38.19 2.66
CA GLN A 273 -58.02 -37.42 2.57
C GLN A 273 -57.89 -36.17 1.68
N ALA A 274 -56.71 -35.86 1.14
CA ALA A 274 -56.48 -34.67 0.31
C ALA A 274 -57.45 -34.59 -0.88
N LEU A 275 -57.59 -35.71 -1.61
CA LEU A 275 -58.48 -35.80 -2.77
C LEU A 275 -59.96 -35.65 -2.40
N LYS A 276 -60.36 -36.19 -1.24
CA LYS A 276 -61.72 -36.02 -0.69
C LYS A 276 -61.99 -34.57 -0.31
N ARG A 277 -61.04 -33.88 0.33
CA ARG A 277 -61.16 -32.45 0.69
C ARG A 277 -61.23 -31.57 -0.56
N GLN A 278 -60.46 -31.89 -1.60
CA GLN A 278 -60.51 -31.20 -2.88
C GLN A 278 -61.88 -31.34 -3.55
N PHE A 279 -62.45 -32.55 -3.58
CA PHE A 279 -63.77 -32.80 -4.15
C PHE A 279 -64.93 -32.16 -3.35
N GLN A 280 -64.75 -31.99 -2.04
CA GLN A 280 -65.71 -31.35 -1.14
C GLN A 280 -65.53 -29.82 -1.04
N GLY A 281 -64.54 -29.25 -1.73
CA GLY A 281 -64.26 -27.80 -1.72
C GLY A 281 -63.67 -27.27 -0.40
N LEU A 282 -63.08 -28.14 0.43
CA LEU A 282 -62.60 -27.83 1.78
C LEU A 282 -61.09 -27.50 1.83
N THR A 283 -60.52 -26.94 0.77
CA THR A 283 -59.06 -26.73 0.64
C THR A 283 -58.49 -25.58 1.48
N ASN A 284 -59.33 -24.63 1.93
CA ASN A 284 -58.90 -23.39 2.61
C ASN A 284 -59.26 -23.31 4.11
N ILE A 285 -59.46 -24.45 4.78
CA ILE A 285 -59.84 -24.46 6.20
C ILE A 285 -58.65 -24.86 7.04
N LYS A 286 -57.96 -23.87 7.64
CA LYS A 286 -56.96 -24.11 8.69
C LYS A 286 -57.66 -24.24 10.04
N TRP A 287 -57.60 -25.41 10.64
CA TRP A 287 -57.99 -25.61 12.04
C TRP A 287 -56.76 -25.40 12.94
N GLY A 288 -56.69 -24.25 13.59
CA GLY A 288 -55.67 -23.87 14.56
C GLY A 288 -55.81 -22.40 14.95
N PRO A 289 -55.41 -21.98 16.18
CA PRO A 289 -55.45 -20.57 16.57
C PRO A 289 -54.44 -19.77 15.75
N ARG A 290 -54.76 -18.50 15.48
CA ARG A 290 -53.88 -17.55 14.78
C ARG A 290 -52.63 -17.25 15.58
#